data_AF-A0AAD9UQP4-F1
#
_entry.id   AF-A0AAD9UQP4-F1
#
_cell.length_a   1.000
_cell.length_b   1.000
_cell.length_c   1.000
_cell.angle_alpha   90.00
_cell.angle_beta   90.00
_cell.angle_gamma   90.00
#
_symmetry.space_group_name_H-M   'P 1'
#
loop_
_entity.id
_entity.type
_entity.pdbx_description
1 polymer ?
#
loop_
_entity_poly.entity_id
_entity_poly.type
_entity_poly.pdbx_seq_one_letter_code
_entity_poly.pdbx_strand_id
1 'polypeptide(L)'
;MVFNFHDPEYEGPCFRCICPYENNALINVEKGSCSHAGVLGPIPGIFGALQANEVLKLAAGNWHACLGQGRMLIYNACDALNPFKSVQLSKNKNCKACGLNAPPIKLDMLPSIMCGLDLRIDDYAIDHETFWSLYMDNIKDGIPEIRLNRDLKPSENSSDLIYKIILVDSRPRGQYAFGHFPGAISWPFECMENDFDSECPDLPAIFHKRLNTSMEMSEAAGIVLLFICRRGNASRRATMLLKSYIKGDDIMARSVAGGYHGIKERMNIKLPVT
;
A
#
# COMPACT_ATOMS: atom_id res chain seq x y z
N MET A 1 3.25 -3.21 -23.33
CA MET A 1 2.10 -2.67 -22.58
C MET A 1 0.89 -3.50 -22.91
N VAL A 2 0.08 -3.86 -21.93
CA VAL A 2 -1.03 -4.79 -22.10
C VAL A 2 -2.28 -4.06 -21.65
N PHE A 3 -3.07 -3.58 -22.60
CA PHE A 3 -4.35 -2.97 -22.31
C PHE A 3 -5.43 -4.05 -22.38
N ASN A 4 -6.17 -4.19 -21.29
CA ASN A 4 -7.43 -4.89 -21.27
C ASN A 4 -8.51 -3.82 -21.12
N PHE A 5 -9.14 -3.44 -22.23
CA PHE A 5 -10.34 -2.60 -22.18
C PHE A 5 -11.53 -3.52 -21.97
N HIS A 6 -12.49 -3.12 -21.13
CA HIS A 6 -13.74 -3.86 -20.95
C HIS A 6 -14.63 -3.68 -22.20
N ASP A 7 -14.17 -4.22 -23.31
CA ASP A 7 -15.00 -4.50 -24.48
C ASP A 7 -15.48 -5.95 -24.35
N PRO A 8 -16.80 -6.22 -24.32
CA PRO A 8 -17.33 -7.58 -24.24
C PRO A 8 -16.90 -8.48 -25.41
N GLU A 9 -16.46 -7.93 -26.54
CA GLU A 9 -15.94 -8.68 -27.68
C GLU A 9 -14.42 -8.92 -27.63
N TYR A 10 -13.70 -8.26 -26.73
CA TYR A 10 -12.23 -8.34 -26.67
C TYR A 10 -11.75 -9.51 -25.80
N GLU A 11 -11.18 -10.54 -26.43
CA GLU A 11 -10.61 -11.72 -25.76
C GLU A 11 -9.10 -11.63 -25.45
N GLY A 12 -8.55 -10.44 -25.27
CA GLY A 12 -7.11 -10.28 -25.05
C GLY A 12 -6.59 -10.76 -23.68
N PRO A 13 -5.28 -11.01 -23.56
CA PRO A 13 -4.65 -11.33 -22.27
C PRO A 13 -4.64 -10.10 -21.35
N CYS A 14 -4.90 -10.31 -20.07
CA CYS A 14 -4.59 -9.30 -19.05
C CYS A 14 -3.10 -9.36 -18.65
N PHE A 15 -2.62 -8.39 -17.88
CA PHE A 15 -1.25 -8.41 -17.36
C PHE A 15 -0.91 -9.70 -16.61
N ARG A 16 -1.86 -10.24 -15.83
CA ARG A 16 -1.70 -11.50 -15.08
C ARG A 16 -1.65 -12.74 -15.97
N CYS A 17 -2.15 -12.69 -17.21
CA CYS A 17 -1.96 -13.79 -18.17
C CYS A 17 -0.48 -13.93 -18.56
N ILE A 18 0.26 -12.83 -18.60
CA ILE A 18 1.64 -12.78 -19.06
C ILE A 18 2.62 -12.90 -17.89
N CYS A 19 2.27 -12.31 -16.75
CA CYS A 19 3.04 -12.37 -15.51
C CYS A 19 2.23 -13.05 -14.39
N PRO A 20 2.09 -14.38 -14.43
CA PRO A 20 1.36 -15.13 -13.40
C PRO A 20 2.13 -15.13 -12.07
N TYR A 21 1.40 -15.02 -10.97
CA TYR A 21 1.98 -14.95 -9.62
C TYR A 21 2.80 -16.21 -9.24
N GLU A 22 2.42 -17.37 -9.75
CA GLU A 22 3.04 -18.67 -9.42
C GLU A 22 4.47 -18.83 -9.98
N ASN A 23 4.80 -18.12 -11.07
CA ASN A 23 6.14 -18.10 -11.66
C ASN A 23 6.95 -16.84 -11.28
N ASN A 24 6.51 -16.10 -10.24
CA ASN A 24 7.20 -14.91 -9.75
C ASN A 24 8.53 -15.21 -9.05
N ALA A 25 8.98 -16.47 -8.93
CA ALA A 25 10.33 -16.77 -8.42
C ALA A 25 11.40 -15.97 -9.17
N LEU A 26 11.26 -15.73 -10.47
CA LEU A 26 12.20 -14.91 -11.27
C LEU A 26 12.01 -13.37 -11.12
N ILE A 27 10.95 -12.93 -10.43
CA ILE A 27 10.70 -11.51 -10.07
C ILE A 27 11.07 -11.27 -8.60
N ASN A 28 11.00 -12.30 -7.76
CA ASN A 28 11.36 -12.28 -6.34
C ASN A 28 12.86 -12.54 -6.11
N VAL A 29 13.58 -13.07 -7.11
CA VAL A 29 15.04 -13.17 -7.06
C VAL A 29 15.63 -11.85 -7.55
N GLU A 30 16.15 -11.08 -6.60
CA GLU A 30 17.21 -10.07 -6.79
C GLU A 30 17.16 -9.27 -8.10
N LYS A 31 16.08 -8.51 -8.31
CA LYS A 31 16.22 -7.31 -9.13
C LYS A 31 16.47 -6.17 -8.17
N GLY A 32 17.75 -5.81 -8.04
CA GLY A 32 18.14 -4.55 -7.43
C GLY A 32 17.21 -3.45 -7.96
N SER A 33 16.76 -2.58 -7.06
CA SER A 33 15.86 -1.48 -7.38
C SER A 33 16.34 -0.72 -8.64
N CYS A 34 15.47 0.01 -9.33
CA CYS A 34 15.92 0.88 -10.43
C CYS A 34 17.05 1.84 -10.01
N SER A 35 17.20 2.11 -8.71
CA SER A 35 18.34 2.85 -8.14
C SER A 35 19.65 2.06 -8.07
N HIS A 36 19.62 0.72 -8.09
CA HIS A 36 20.79 -0.15 -8.12
C HIS A 36 21.20 -0.55 -9.54
N ALA A 37 20.24 -0.84 -10.44
CA ALA A 37 20.52 -1.27 -11.81
C ALA A 37 20.63 -0.11 -12.82
N GLY A 38 20.08 1.06 -12.51
CA GLY A 38 20.00 2.20 -13.41
C GLY A 38 19.02 1.99 -14.59
N VAL A 39 18.72 3.08 -15.31
CA VAL A 39 17.92 3.04 -16.54
C VAL A 39 18.50 4.01 -17.56
N LEU A 40 18.55 3.61 -18.82
CA LEU A 40 18.90 4.52 -19.92
C LEU A 40 17.76 5.53 -20.09
N GLY A 41 18.02 6.79 -19.73
CA GLY A 41 17.01 7.87 -19.71
C GLY A 41 16.14 8.01 -20.97
N PRO A 42 16.65 7.81 -22.20
CA PRO A 42 15.84 7.83 -23.41
C PRO A 42 14.76 6.75 -23.47
N ILE A 43 14.96 5.60 -22.84
CA ILE A 43 14.07 4.44 -22.94
C ILE A 43 12.67 4.72 -22.37
N PRO A 44 12.52 5.23 -21.13
CA PRO A 44 11.22 5.70 -20.63
C PRO A 44 10.56 6.74 -21.54
N GLY A 45 11.34 7.64 -22.16
CA GLY A 45 10.83 8.66 -23.08
C GLY A 45 10.21 8.06 -24.35
N ILE A 46 10.93 7.14 -25.00
CA ILE A 46 10.44 6.41 -26.19
C ILE A 46 9.17 5.65 -25.85
N PHE A 47 9.18 4.88 -24.76
CA PHE A 47 7.99 4.12 -24.36
C PHE A 47 6.83 5.04 -23.97
N GLY A 48 7.06 6.12 -23.24
CA GLY A 48 6.00 7.09 -22.90
C GLY A 48 5.31 7.67 -24.13
N ALA A 49 6.08 8.04 -25.17
CA ALA A 49 5.53 8.52 -26.43
C ALA A 49 4.71 7.43 -27.16
N LEU A 50 5.21 6.19 -27.21
CA LEU A 50 4.48 5.06 -27.80
C LEU A 50 3.17 4.77 -27.05
N GLN A 51 3.20 4.84 -25.71
CA GLN A 51 2.01 4.65 -24.88
C GLN A 51 0.96 5.73 -25.14
N ALA A 52 1.38 7.00 -25.20
CA ALA A 52 0.49 8.12 -25.53
C ALA A 52 -0.14 7.97 -26.92
N ASN A 53 0.64 7.53 -27.90
CA ASN A 53 0.16 7.27 -29.25
C ASN A 53 -0.93 6.17 -29.29
N GLU A 54 -0.77 5.09 -28.53
CA GLU A 54 -1.82 4.08 -28.41
C GLU A 54 -3.11 4.65 -27.79
N VAL A 55 -2.99 5.47 -26.75
CA VAL A 55 -4.15 6.16 -26.15
C VAL A 55 -4.86 7.07 -27.17
N LEU A 56 -4.11 7.80 -28.01
CA LEU A 56 -4.70 8.64 -29.05
C LEU A 56 -5.42 7.81 -30.14
N LYS A 57 -4.86 6.67 -30.55
CA LYS A 57 -5.53 5.76 -31.50
C LYS A 57 -6.85 5.24 -30.93
N LEU A 58 -6.85 4.84 -29.66
CA LEU A 58 -8.06 4.41 -28.95
C LEU A 58 -9.08 5.56 -28.91
N ALA A 59 -8.68 6.76 -28.48
CA ALA A 59 -9.56 7.92 -28.41
C ALA A 59 -10.14 8.33 -29.78
N ALA A 60 -9.39 8.12 -30.87
CA ALA A 60 -9.82 8.39 -32.24
C ALA A 60 -10.69 7.27 -32.85
N GLY A 61 -10.99 6.20 -32.10
CA GLY A 61 -11.76 5.05 -32.60
C GLY A 61 -11.00 4.14 -33.56
N ASN A 62 -9.67 4.27 -33.65
CA ASN A 62 -8.83 3.48 -34.56
C ASN A 62 -8.32 2.19 -33.90
N TRP A 63 -9.26 1.34 -33.48
CA TRP A 63 -9.00 0.14 -32.69
C TRP A 63 -8.16 -0.91 -33.45
N HIS A 64 -8.41 -1.06 -34.75
CA HIS A 64 -7.71 -2.03 -35.59
C HIS A 64 -6.20 -1.74 -35.74
N ALA A 65 -5.78 -0.49 -35.53
CA ALA A 65 -4.38 -0.07 -35.61
C ALA A 65 -3.65 -0.09 -34.25
N CYS A 66 -4.33 -0.51 -33.18
CA CYS A 66 -3.76 -0.57 -31.84
C CYS A 66 -2.95 -1.86 -31.64
N LEU A 67 -1.82 -1.75 -30.94
CA LEU A 67 -1.05 -2.88 -30.42
C LEU A 67 -1.84 -3.72 -29.41
N GLY A 68 -2.91 -3.14 -28.86
CA GLY A 68 -3.87 -3.74 -27.95
C GLY A 68 -4.67 -4.91 -28.53
N GLN A 69 -4.26 -5.56 -29.62
CA GLN A 69 -4.78 -6.86 -30.07
C GLN A 69 -3.96 -8.01 -29.48
N GLY A 70 -3.66 -7.93 -28.18
CA GLY A 70 -2.79 -8.89 -27.51
C GLY A 70 -1.37 -8.94 -28.06
N ARG A 71 -0.75 -7.83 -28.48
CA ARG A 71 0.68 -7.82 -28.86
C ARG A 71 1.54 -7.13 -27.82
N MET A 72 2.73 -7.66 -27.61
CA MET A 72 3.79 -7.03 -26.82
C MET A 72 4.87 -6.48 -27.74
N LEU A 73 5.14 -5.18 -27.63
CA LEU A 73 6.29 -4.55 -28.26
C LEU A 73 7.52 -4.67 -27.35
N ILE A 74 8.61 -5.16 -27.92
CA ILE A 74 9.93 -5.25 -27.31
C ILE A 74 10.86 -4.30 -28.06
N TYR A 75 11.62 -3.51 -27.31
CA TYR A 75 12.63 -2.60 -27.84
C TYR A 75 14.02 -3.08 -27.46
N ASN A 76 14.86 -3.36 -28.46
CA ASN A 76 16.26 -3.66 -28.30
C ASN A 76 17.10 -2.42 -28.63
N ALA A 77 17.60 -1.74 -27.60
CA ALA A 77 18.38 -0.52 -27.76
C ALA A 77 19.75 -0.75 -28.45
N CYS A 78 20.24 -1.99 -28.50
CA CYS A 78 21.52 -2.33 -29.12
C CYS A 78 21.40 -2.62 -30.62
N ASP A 79 20.18 -2.84 -31.14
CA ASP A 79 19.95 -3.12 -32.55
C ASP A 79 19.50 -1.85 -33.27
N ALA A 80 20.44 -1.19 -33.94
CA ALA A 80 20.17 0.06 -34.65
C ALA A 80 19.33 -0.13 -35.93
N LEU A 81 19.33 -1.33 -36.52
CA LEU A 81 18.66 -1.60 -37.79
C LEU A 81 17.23 -2.08 -37.58
N ASN A 82 16.99 -2.93 -36.57
CA ASN A 82 15.68 -3.49 -36.25
C ASN A 82 15.40 -3.45 -34.74
N PRO A 83 15.27 -2.25 -34.14
CA PRO A 83 15.13 -2.11 -32.69
C PRO A 83 13.79 -2.62 -32.15
N PHE A 84 12.76 -2.71 -32.98
CA PHE A 84 11.41 -3.08 -32.55
C PHE A 84 11.07 -4.52 -32.94
N LYS A 85 10.60 -5.30 -31.96
CA LYS A 85 10.06 -6.65 -32.17
C LYS A 85 8.67 -6.75 -31.56
N SER A 86 7.74 -7.37 -32.25
CA SER A 86 6.40 -7.62 -31.74
C SER A 86 6.20 -9.11 -31.45
N VAL A 87 5.65 -9.42 -30.29
CA VAL A 87 5.28 -10.80 -29.90
C VAL A 87 3.76 -10.86 -29.74
N GLN A 88 3.13 -11.84 -30.39
CA GLN A 88 1.71 -12.10 -30.18
C GLN A 88 1.53 -12.83 -28.85
N LEU A 89 0.60 -12.33 -28.04
CA LEU A 89 0.23 -12.87 -26.75
C LEU A 89 -1.15 -13.52 -26.85
N SER A 90 -1.34 -14.57 -26.06
CA SER A 90 -2.59 -15.31 -25.97
C SER A 90 -3.17 -15.19 -24.57
N LYS A 91 -4.50 -15.10 -24.46
CA LYS A 91 -5.20 -15.13 -23.18
C LYS A 91 -5.02 -16.48 -22.50
N ASN A 92 -4.62 -16.45 -21.23
CA ASN A 92 -4.58 -17.66 -20.40
C ASN A 92 -6.00 -17.97 -19.90
N LYS A 93 -6.58 -19.08 -20.35
CA LYS A 93 -7.94 -19.53 -19.98
C LYS A 93 -8.10 -19.76 -18.47
N ASN A 94 -7.02 -20.16 -17.81
CA ASN A 94 -6.97 -20.44 -16.36
C ASN A 94 -6.44 -19.25 -15.56
N CYS A 95 -6.45 -18.03 -16.12
CA CYS A 95 -5.96 -16.85 -15.41
C CYS A 95 -6.80 -16.57 -14.16
N LYS A 96 -6.15 -16.44 -12.99
CA LYS A 96 -6.83 -16.10 -11.72
C LYS A 96 -7.48 -14.72 -11.69
N ALA A 97 -7.24 -13.88 -12.69
CA ALA A 97 -7.80 -12.52 -12.79
C ALA A 97 -8.91 -12.40 -13.84
N CYS A 98 -8.70 -12.92 -15.06
CA CYS A 98 -9.65 -12.75 -16.18
C CYS A 98 -10.08 -14.08 -16.83
N GLY A 99 -9.76 -15.22 -16.20
CA GLY A 99 -10.22 -16.54 -16.64
C GLY A 99 -11.68 -16.77 -16.29
N LEU A 100 -12.33 -17.72 -16.97
CA LEU A 100 -13.77 -18.01 -16.80
C LEU A 100 -14.14 -18.39 -15.36
N ASN A 101 -13.25 -19.09 -14.67
CA ASN A 101 -13.44 -19.56 -13.30
C ASN A 101 -12.70 -18.68 -12.27
N ALA A 102 -12.26 -17.47 -12.66
CA ALA A 102 -11.61 -16.56 -11.74
C ALA A 102 -12.60 -16.10 -10.65
N PRO A 103 -12.24 -16.14 -9.35
CA PRO A 103 -13.09 -15.53 -8.34
C PRO A 103 -13.23 -14.02 -8.64
N PRO A 104 -14.37 -13.40 -8.29
CA PRO A 104 -14.55 -11.97 -8.48
C PRO A 104 -13.41 -11.22 -7.77
N ILE A 105 -12.71 -10.36 -8.52
CA ILE A 105 -11.66 -9.51 -7.95
C ILE A 105 -12.37 -8.51 -7.04
N LYS A 106 -12.31 -8.77 -5.73
CA LYS A 106 -12.76 -7.79 -4.74
C LYS A 106 -11.72 -6.69 -4.66
N LEU A 107 -12.10 -5.51 -5.13
CA LEU A 107 -11.42 -4.29 -4.74
C LEU A 107 -11.88 -4.01 -3.31
N ASP A 108 -11.07 -4.40 -2.33
CA ASP A 108 -11.27 -4.00 -0.93
C ASP A 108 -10.96 -2.49 -0.81
N MET A 109 -11.84 -1.69 -1.40
CA MET A 109 -12.04 -0.30 -1.06
C MET A 109 -13.36 -0.26 -0.29
N LEU A 110 -13.33 -0.56 1.02
CA LEU A 110 -14.50 -0.30 1.83
C LEU A 110 -14.83 1.20 1.76
N PRO A 111 -16.10 1.56 1.52
CA PRO A 111 -16.58 2.91 1.73
C PRO A 111 -16.39 3.25 3.22
N SER A 112 -15.68 4.32 3.49
CA SER A 112 -15.29 4.79 4.83
C SER A 112 -16.47 5.32 5.67
N ILE A 113 -17.72 4.93 5.37
CA ILE A 113 -18.93 5.68 5.79
C ILE A 113 -19.90 4.82 6.61
N MET A 114 -19.72 3.51 6.77
CA MET A 114 -20.67 2.70 7.55
C MET A 114 -19.96 1.67 8.43
N CYS A 115 -19.65 2.04 9.66
CA CYS A 115 -20.08 1.38 10.89
C CYS A 115 -19.48 2.10 12.10
N GLY A 116 -20.05 1.92 13.29
CA GLY A 116 -19.41 2.33 14.55
C GLY A 116 -17.99 1.78 14.64
N LEU A 117 -17.10 2.55 15.25
CA LEU A 117 -15.65 2.38 15.19
C LEU A 117 -15.21 1.06 15.86
N ASP A 118 -15.16 -0.03 15.10
CA ASP A 118 -14.62 -1.29 15.60
C ASP A 118 -13.18 -1.48 15.09
N LEU A 119 -12.22 -0.95 15.86
CA LEU A 119 -10.78 -1.16 15.71
C LEU A 119 -10.34 -2.64 15.78
N ARG A 120 -11.25 -3.61 15.91
CA ARG A 120 -11.00 -5.05 15.75
C ARG A 120 -11.57 -5.60 14.44
N ILE A 121 -12.74 -5.12 13.99
CA ILE A 121 -13.45 -5.64 12.80
C ILE A 121 -13.13 -4.84 11.53
N ASP A 122 -12.96 -3.53 11.62
CA ASP A 122 -12.83 -2.68 10.45
C ASP A 122 -11.49 -2.88 9.73
N ASP A 123 -11.54 -2.66 8.42
CA ASP A 123 -10.46 -2.75 7.46
C ASP A 123 -9.13 -2.23 8.00
N TYR A 124 -8.02 -2.71 7.42
CA TYR A 124 -6.67 -2.27 7.78
C TYR A 124 -6.47 -0.75 7.79
N ALA A 125 -7.40 0.06 7.28
CA ALA A 125 -7.34 1.50 7.24
C ALA A 125 -8.51 2.18 7.97
N ILE A 126 -8.20 3.22 8.76
CA ILE A 126 -9.17 4.20 9.29
C ILE A 126 -9.30 5.37 8.32
N ASP A 127 -10.45 6.04 8.32
CA ASP A 127 -10.68 7.24 7.53
C ASP A 127 -9.99 8.49 8.12
N HIS A 128 -10.10 9.61 7.41
CA HIS A 128 -9.41 10.85 7.70
C HIS A 128 -9.98 11.58 8.94
N GLU A 129 -11.30 11.52 9.16
CA GLU A 129 -11.99 12.15 10.29
C GLU A 129 -11.68 11.37 11.58
N THR A 130 -11.72 10.05 11.50
CA THR A 130 -11.30 9.14 12.57
C THR A 130 -9.83 9.39 12.93
N PHE A 131 -8.95 9.48 11.94
CA PHE A 131 -7.54 9.81 12.20
C PHE A 131 -7.39 11.15 12.91
N TRP A 132 -8.12 12.18 12.47
CA TRP A 132 -8.02 13.52 13.03
C TRP A 132 -8.46 13.55 14.49
N SER A 133 -9.64 13.00 14.77
CA SER A 133 -10.19 12.90 16.12
C SER A 133 -9.33 12.05 17.06
N LEU A 134 -8.81 10.91 16.60
CA LEU A 134 -7.97 10.03 17.42
C LEU A 134 -6.56 10.58 17.66
N TYR A 135 -6.01 11.37 16.75
CA TYR A 135 -4.60 11.75 16.82
C TYR A 135 -4.40 13.25 16.92
N MET A 136 -4.87 14.02 15.94
CA MET A 136 -4.61 15.46 15.85
C MET A 136 -5.29 16.26 16.96
N ASP A 137 -6.54 15.96 17.30
CA ASP A 137 -7.25 16.71 18.35
C ASP A 137 -6.66 16.48 19.75
N ASN A 138 -5.93 15.37 19.92
CA ASN A 138 -5.35 14.93 21.19
C ASN A 138 -3.84 15.22 21.31
N ILE A 139 -3.22 15.79 20.27
CA ILE A 139 -1.77 16.06 20.24
C ILE A 139 -1.43 17.42 20.84
N LYS A 140 -1.70 17.61 22.12
CA LYS A 140 -1.44 18.91 22.77
C LYS A 140 -0.01 19.07 23.29
N ASP A 141 0.65 18.01 23.76
CA ASP A 141 2.05 18.05 24.24
C ASP A 141 2.74 16.65 24.22
N GLY A 142 2.80 15.99 23.06
CA GLY A 142 3.53 14.71 22.92
C GLY A 142 2.69 13.57 22.33
N ILE A 143 2.92 12.33 22.75
CA ILE A 143 2.18 11.15 22.26
C ILE A 143 0.76 11.18 22.86
N PRO A 144 -0.31 11.18 22.03
CA PRO A 144 -1.67 11.23 22.56
C PRO A 144 -2.04 9.95 23.33
N GLU A 145 -2.62 10.14 24.51
CA GLU A 145 -3.23 9.08 25.32
C GLU A 145 -4.75 9.29 25.36
N ILE A 146 -5.50 8.28 24.94
CA ILE A 146 -6.97 8.35 24.87
C ILE A 146 -7.57 7.26 25.74
N ARG A 147 -8.53 7.65 26.59
CA ARG A 147 -9.47 6.72 27.22
C ARG A 147 -10.54 6.35 26.20
N LEU A 148 -10.39 5.20 25.56
CA LEU A 148 -11.40 4.70 24.64
C LEU A 148 -12.48 4.00 25.45
N ASN A 149 -13.65 4.64 25.56
CA ASN A 149 -14.86 3.99 26.07
C ASN A 149 -15.36 2.97 25.04
N ARG A 150 -14.85 1.75 25.19
CA ARG A 150 -15.52 0.45 25.01
C ARG A 150 -16.61 0.29 23.93
N ASP A 151 -16.40 0.80 22.71
CA ASP A 151 -17.05 0.26 21.50
C ASP A 151 -16.38 -1.05 21.01
N LEU A 152 -15.45 -1.61 21.80
CA LEU A 152 -14.50 -2.66 21.37
C LEU A 152 -14.49 -3.96 22.22
N LYS A 153 -15.55 -4.29 22.99
CA LYS A 153 -15.65 -5.65 23.60
C LYS A 153 -17.08 -6.21 23.62
N PRO A 154 -17.27 -7.48 23.21
CA PRO A 154 -18.42 -8.30 23.58
C PRO A 154 -18.12 -9.01 24.91
N SER A 155 -18.13 -8.28 26.04
CA SER A 155 -18.43 -8.87 27.35
C SER A 155 -18.46 -7.81 28.45
N GLU A 156 -19.53 -7.84 29.23
CA GLU A 156 -19.70 -7.08 30.46
C GLU A 156 -18.63 -7.52 31.48
N ASN A 157 -18.05 -6.57 32.23
CA ASN A 157 -16.99 -6.74 33.26
C ASN A 157 -15.52 -6.63 32.81
N SER A 158 -15.02 -5.41 32.59
CA SER A 158 -13.62 -5.00 32.86
C SER A 158 -13.51 -3.47 32.74
N SER A 159 -12.80 -2.85 33.68
CA SER A 159 -12.49 -1.42 33.82
C SER A 159 -11.99 -0.70 32.56
N ASP A 160 -12.16 0.63 32.50
CA ASP A 160 -11.67 1.52 31.45
C ASP A 160 -10.18 1.28 31.15
N LEU A 161 -9.86 0.90 29.91
CA LEU A 161 -8.48 0.70 29.44
C LEU A 161 -7.98 2.00 28.79
N ILE A 162 -6.81 2.48 29.21
CA ILE A 162 -6.16 3.64 28.61
C ILE A 162 -5.39 3.16 27.39
N TYR A 163 -5.59 3.78 26.22
CA TYR A 163 -4.83 3.45 25.02
C TYR A 163 -3.84 4.55 24.67
N LYS A 164 -2.58 4.17 24.45
CA LYS A 164 -1.54 5.07 23.94
C LYS A 164 -1.51 5.00 22.42
N ILE A 165 -1.68 6.14 21.75
CA ILE A 165 -1.76 6.21 20.30
C ILE A 165 -0.44 6.69 19.71
N ILE A 166 0.21 5.83 18.94
CA ILE A 166 1.50 6.10 18.31
C ILE A 166 1.31 6.17 16.80
N LEU A 167 1.59 7.33 16.21
CA LEU A 167 1.63 7.49 14.75
C LEU A 167 3.00 7.10 14.22
N VAL A 168 3.01 6.18 13.25
CA VAL A 168 4.19 5.66 12.58
C VAL A 168 4.16 6.10 11.12
N ASP A 169 5.15 6.88 10.71
CA ASP A 169 5.33 7.29 9.32
C ASP A 169 6.21 6.26 8.59
N SER A 170 5.59 5.55 7.65
CA SER A 170 6.25 4.49 6.87
C SER A 170 6.87 4.95 5.55
N ARG A 171 6.92 6.28 5.31
CA ARG A 171 7.65 6.85 4.18
C ARG A 171 9.18 6.68 4.34
N PRO A 172 9.95 6.79 3.24
CA PRO A 172 11.41 6.89 3.33
C PRO A 172 11.85 8.06 4.22
N ARG A 173 12.97 7.89 4.93
CA ARG A 173 13.47 8.90 5.90
C ARG A 173 13.64 10.30 5.30
N GLY A 174 14.00 10.41 4.02
CA GLY A 174 14.08 11.69 3.33
C GLY A 174 12.73 12.42 3.29
N GLN A 175 11.64 11.74 2.96
CA GLN A 175 10.29 12.34 2.94
C GLN A 175 9.82 12.72 4.35
N TYR A 176 10.15 11.90 5.36
CA TYR A 176 9.87 12.22 6.75
C TYR A 176 10.60 13.50 7.20
N ALA A 177 11.88 13.66 6.83
CA ALA A 177 12.68 14.83 7.17
C ALA A 177 12.18 16.13 6.55
N PHE A 178 11.56 16.08 5.35
CA PHE A 178 10.91 17.26 4.74
C PHE A 178 9.67 17.74 5.49
N GLY A 179 9.06 16.88 6.31
CA GLY A 179 7.95 17.22 7.18
C GLY A 179 7.04 16.03 7.42
N HIS A 180 6.51 15.97 8.63
CA HIS A 180 5.66 14.91 9.15
C HIS A 180 4.68 15.49 10.16
N PHE A 181 3.65 14.71 10.53
CA PHE A 181 2.77 15.11 11.63
C PHE A 181 3.55 15.22 12.94
N PRO A 182 3.23 16.19 13.81
CA PRO A 182 3.82 16.29 15.15
C PRO A 182 3.72 14.93 15.86
N GLY A 183 4.73 14.56 16.64
CA GLY A 183 4.74 13.31 17.41
C GLY A 183 4.79 12.00 16.60
N ALA A 184 4.82 12.05 15.26
CA ALA A 184 4.98 10.86 14.44
C ALA A 184 6.38 10.25 14.62
N ILE A 185 6.50 8.93 14.51
CA ILE A 185 7.76 8.19 14.58
C ILE A 185 8.11 7.66 13.20
N SER A 186 9.34 7.90 12.74
CA SER A 186 9.82 7.39 11.46
C SER A 186 10.15 5.88 11.55
N TRP A 187 9.35 5.04 10.90
CA TRP A 187 9.65 3.62 10.68
C TRP A 187 9.37 3.24 9.22
N PRO A 188 10.33 3.50 8.31
CA PRO A 188 10.13 3.23 6.88
C PRO A 188 9.76 1.78 6.61
N PHE A 189 8.86 1.56 5.65
CA PHE A 189 8.36 0.21 5.37
C PHE A 189 9.47 -0.80 5.00
N GLU A 190 10.49 -0.38 4.25
CA GLU A 190 11.65 -1.23 3.92
C GLU A 190 12.43 -1.66 5.17
N CYS A 191 12.51 -0.80 6.19
CA CYS A 191 13.11 -1.16 7.47
C CYS A 191 12.24 -2.13 8.26
N MET A 192 10.91 -2.01 8.17
CA MET A 192 10.00 -2.98 8.79
C MET A 192 10.17 -4.36 8.16
N GLU A 193 10.17 -4.46 6.83
CA GLU A 193 10.38 -5.75 6.15
C GLU A 193 11.65 -6.44 6.66
N ASN A 194 12.75 -5.69 6.83
CA ASN A 194 13.99 -6.22 7.39
C ASN A 194 13.91 -6.55 8.90
N ASP A 195 13.22 -5.74 9.70
CA ASP A 195 13.07 -5.98 11.13
C ASP A 195 12.22 -7.26 11.41
N PHE A 196 11.37 -7.67 10.46
CA PHE A 196 10.47 -8.83 10.55
C PHE A 196 10.91 -10.04 9.70
N ASP A 197 12.11 -10.00 9.10
CA ASP A 197 12.62 -11.05 8.18
C ASP A 197 12.98 -12.37 8.89
N SER A 198 13.00 -12.41 10.23
CA SER A 198 13.30 -13.63 10.99
C SER A 198 12.08 -14.53 11.20
N GLU A 199 12.31 -15.85 11.37
CA GLU A 199 11.26 -16.83 11.68
C GLU A 199 10.53 -16.52 13.01
N CYS A 200 11.20 -15.81 13.94
CA CYS A 200 10.61 -15.34 15.20
C CYS A 200 11.18 -13.96 15.55
N PRO A 201 10.53 -12.87 15.12
CA PRO A 201 10.97 -11.52 15.46
C PRO A 201 10.63 -11.21 16.93
N ASP A 202 11.62 -10.74 17.67
CA ASP A 202 11.43 -10.23 19.04
C ASP A 202 10.71 -8.87 18.97
N LEU A 203 9.37 -8.95 18.97
CA LEU A 203 8.48 -7.80 18.94
C LEU A 203 8.83 -6.78 20.04
N PRO A 204 8.97 -7.16 21.33
CA PRO A 204 9.49 -6.25 22.36
C PRO A 204 10.76 -5.52 21.97
N ALA A 205 11.82 -6.24 21.57
CA ALA A 205 13.09 -5.59 21.22
C ALA A 205 12.94 -4.60 20.05
N ILE A 206 12.16 -4.96 19.02
CA ILE A 206 11.89 -4.10 17.87
C ILE A 206 11.12 -2.84 18.31
N PHE A 207 10.08 -3.00 19.11
CA PHE A 207 9.26 -1.89 19.59
C PHE A 207 10.07 -0.96 20.51
N HIS A 208 10.86 -1.51 21.43
CA HIS A 208 11.78 -0.73 22.25
C HIS A 208 12.77 0.07 21.40
N LYS A 209 13.39 -0.59 20.40
CA LYS A 209 14.37 0.03 19.50
C LYS A 209 13.76 1.12 18.61
N ARG A 210 12.52 0.94 18.15
CA ARG A 210 11.89 1.79 17.13
C ARG A 210 10.99 2.86 17.71
N LEU A 211 10.29 2.56 18.79
CA LEU A 211 9.29 3.43 19.40
C LEU A 211 9.77 4.05 20.72
N ASN A 212 11.00 3.75 21.16
CA ASN A 212 11.54 4.16 22.48
C ASN A 212 10.57 3.87 23.64
N THR A 213 9.74 2.84 23.49
CA THR A 213 8.68 2.50 24.44
C THR A 213 8.97 1.12 24.98
N SER A 214 8.99 0.99 26.31
CA SER A 214 9.11 -0.32 26.93
C SER A 214 7.80 -1.08 26.87
N MET A 215 7.85 -2.34 26.44
CA MET A 215 6.71 -3.27 26.51
C MET A 215 6.47 -3.77 27.95
N GLU A 216 7.10 -3.18 28.96
CA GLU A 216 6.76 -3.43 30.36
C GLU A 216 5.40 -2.79 30.67
N MET A 217 4.36 -3.63 30.58
CA MET A 217 2.96 -3.32 30.87
C MET A 217 2.74 -3.12 32.38
N SER A 218 3.18 -1.98 32.93
CA SER A 218 2.69 -1.55 34.24
C SER A 218 1.29 -0.95 34.08
N GLU A 219 0.29 -1.66 34.60
CA GLU A 219 -1.12 -1.25 34.73
C GLU A 219 -1.87 -0.92 33.41
N ALA A 220 -2.38 -1.97 32.75
CA ALA A 220 -3.58 -1.93 31.91
C ALA A 220 -3.69 -0.79 30.86
N ALA A 221 -2.63 -0.55 30.09
CA ALA A 221 -2.67 0.36 28.94
C ALA A 221 -2.37 -0.37 27.62
N GLY A 222 -3.32 -0.37 26.69
CA GLY A 222 -3.12 -0.91 25.34
C GLY A 222 -2.41 0.11 24.44
N ILE A 223 -1.86 -0.35 23.31
CA ILE A 223 -1.16 0.49 22.32
C ILE A 223 -1.94 0.47 21.00
N VAL A 224 -2.19 1.64 20.42
CA VAL A 224 -2.73 1.77 19.06
C VAL A 224 -1.66 2.35 18.15
N LEU A 225 -1.18 1.56 17.20
CA LEU A 225 -0.27 1.98 16.14
C LEU A 225 -1.07 2.42 14.93
N LEU A 226 -0.95 3.70 14.58
CA LEU A 226 -1.50 4.27 13.35
C LEU A 226 -0.37 4.41 12.33
N PHE A 227 -0.48 3.78 11.18
CA PHE A 227 0.51 3.84 10.10
C PHE A 227 0.08 4.82 9.03
N ILE A 228 0.95 5.74 8.65
CA ILE A 228 0.72 6.69 7.57
C ILE A 228 1.83 6.65 6.54
N CYS A 229 1.49 6.78 5.26
CA CYS A 229 2.45 6.98 4.20
C CYS A 229 1.95 8.02 3.19
N ARG A 230 2.60 8.18 2.04
CA ARG A 230 2.23 9.21 1.04
C ARG A 230 0.79 9.04 0.51
N ARG A 231 0.39 7.80 0.16
CA ARG A 231 -0.90 7.49 -0.52
C ARG A 231 -1.69 6.33 0.11
N GLY A 232 -1.31 5.85 1.29
CA GLY A 232 -1.97 4.73 1.98
C GLY A 232 -1.49 3.32 1.59
N ASN A 233 -0.67 3.15 0.54
CA ASN A 233 -0.24 1.82 0.09
C ASN A 233 0.77 1.15 1.04
N ALA A 234 1.89 1.82 1.32
CA ALA A 234 2.94 1.27 2.19
C ALA A 234 2.48 1.12 3.65
N SER A 235 1.65 2.04 4.16
CA SER A 235 1.09 1.95 5.50
C SER A 235 0.12 0.78 5.66
N ARG A 236 -0.70 0.47 4.64
CA ARG A 236 -1.56 -0.72 4.64
C ARG A 236 -0.73 -2.01 4.68
N ARG A 237 0.34 -2.10 3.88
CA ARG A 237 1.27 -3.24 3.89
C ARG A 237 1.98 -3.38 5.25
N ALA A 238 2.45 -2.28 5.83
CA ALA A 238 3.05 -2.25 7.17
C ALA A 238 2.09 -2.79 8.24
N THR A 239 0.83 -2.37 8.19
CA THR A 239 -0.21 -2.84 9.12
C THR A 239 -0.50 -4.32 8.94
N MET A 240 -0.57 -4.81 7.69
CA MET A 240 -0.76 -6.23 7.39
C MET A 240 0.40 -7.08 7.92
N LEU A 241 1.64 -6.64 7.68
CA LEU A 241 2.85 -7.31 8.16
C LEU A 241 2.83 -7.38 9.69
N LEU A 242 2.58 -6.28 10.38
CA LEU A 242 2.61 -6.28 11.83
C LEU A 242 1.49 -7.14 12.44
N LYS A 243 0.28 -7.12 11.86
CA LYS A 243 -0.84 -7.95 12.30
C LYS A 243 -0.56 -9.45 12.19
N SER A 244 0.33 -9.91 11.30
CA SER A 244 0.68 -11.34 11.24
C SER A 244 1.55 -11.79 12.41
N TYR A 245 2.22 -10.87 13.11
CA TYR A 245 3.10 -11.20 14.23
C TYR A 245 2.46 -10.92 15.60
N ILE A 246 1.58 -9.92 15.72
CA ILE A 246 0.92 -9.61 17.00
C ILE A 246 -0.16 -10.66 17.29
N LYS A 247 -0.08 -11.28 18.47
CA LYS A 247 -1.10 -12.19 19.01
C LYS A 247 -1.63 -11.60 20.32
N GLY A 248 -2.78 -10.94 20.28
CA GLY A 248 -3.41 -10.36 21.47
C GLY A 248 -4.17 -9.07 21.18
N ASP A 249 -4.89 -8.60 22.18
CA ASP A 249 -5.73 -7.38 22.11
C ASP A 249 -5.01 -6.13 22.60
N ASP A 250 -3.80 -6.28 23.14
CA ASP A 250 -3.04 -5.22 23.79
C ASP A 250 -2.40 -4.25 22.79
N ILE A 251 -2.16 -4.71 21.55
CA ILE A 251 -1.61 -3.89 20.48
C ILE A 251 -2.53 -3.93 19.26
N MET A 252 -3.06 -2.77 18.88
CA MET A 252 -3.87 -2.60 17.69
C MET A 252 -3.05 -1.88 16.62
N ALA A 253 -3.09 -2.37 15.38
CA ALA A 253 -2.46 -1.71 14.26
C ALA A 253 -3.52 -1.31 13.22
N ARG A 254 -3.48 -0.06 12.76
CA ARG A 254 -4.31 0.46 11.67
C ARG A 254 -3.49 1.39 10.79
N SER A 255 -3.87 1.51 9.53
CA SER A 255 -3.30 2.48 8.59
C SER A 255 -4.24 3.66 8.37
N VAL A 256 -3.75 4.77 7.85
CA VAL A 256 -4.60 5.91 7.46
C VAL A 256 -4.94 5.81 5.97
N ALA A 257 -6.22 5.76 5.65
CA ALA A 257 -6.71 5.70 4.28
C ALA A 257 -6.19 6.90 3.47
N GLY A 258 -5.73 6.66 2.24
CA GLY A 258 -5.19 7.71 1.36
C GLY A 258 -3.89 8.38 1.83
N GLY A 259 -3.41 8.09 3.05
CA GLY A 259 -2.20 8.66 3.61
C GLY A 259 -2.22 10.20 3.68
N TYR A 260 -1.03 10.83 3.60
CA TYR A 260 -0.92 12.29 3.58
C TYR A 260 -1.69 12.94 2.43
N HIS A 261 -1.74 12.30 1.26
CA HIS A 261 -2.47 12.83 0.10
C HIS A 261 -3.97 12.88 0.35
N GLY A 262 -4.54 11.80 0.87
CA GLY A 262 -5.96 11.74 1.20
C GLY A 262 -6.36 12.78 2.24
N ILE A 263 -5.54 12.95 3.29
CA ILE A 263 -5.81 13.98 4.31
C ILE A 263 -5.75 15.38 3.69
N LYS A 264 -4.72 15.67 2.89
CA LYS A 264 -4.57 16.98 2.22
C LYS A 264 -5.79 17.31 1.37
N GLU A 265 -6.26 16.36 0.55
CA GLU A 265 -7.40 16.57 -0.35
C GLU A 265 -8.72 16.74 0.40
N ARG A 266 -8.96 15.94 1.44
CA ARG A 266 -10.23 15.98 2.18
C ARG A 266 -10.33 17.11 3.18
N MET A 267 -9.24 17.39 3.91
CA MET A 267 -9.23 18.37 4.99
C MET A 267 -8.85 19.78 4.51
N ASN A 268 -8.38 19.92 3.25
CA ASN A 268 -7.89 21.17 2.67
C ASN A 268 -6.76 21.82 3.51
N ILE A 269 -5.88 21.00 4.08
CA ILE A 269 -4.79 21.43 4.96
C ILE A 269 -3.48 21.46 4.18
N LYS A 270 -2.64 22.47 4.45
CA LYS A 270 -1.29 22.57 3.89
C LYS A 270 -0.34 21.62 4.62
N LEU A 271 -0.23 20.40 4.12
CA LEU A 271 0.70 19.39 4.62
C LEU A 271 2.02 19.42 3.83
N PRO A 272 3.16 19.02 4.44
CA PRO A 272 4.44 18.79 3.76
C PRO A 272 4.37 17.48 2.94
N VAL A 273 3.50 17.48 1.93
CA VAL A 273 3.34 16.36 1.00
C VAL A 273 4.20 16.66 -0.22
N THR A 274 5.44 16.17 -0.23
CA THR A 274 6.24 16.07 -1.45
C THR A 274 5.82 14.87 -2.27
#